data_AF-A0A7Y1XQE1-F1
#
_entry.id   AF-A0A7Y1XQE1-F1
#
_cell.length_a   1.000
_cell.length_b   1.000
_cell.length_c   1.000
_cell.angle_alpha   90.00
_cell.angle_beta   90.00
_cell.angle_gamma   90.00
#
_symmetry.space_group_name_H-M   'P 1'
#
loop_
_entity.id
_entity.type
_entity.pdbx_description
1 polymer ?
#
loop_
_entity_poly.entity_id
_entity_poly.type
_entity_poly.pdbx_seq_one_letter_code
_entity_poly.pdbx_strand_id
1 'polypeptide(L)'
;MRFLLKIVLFYLLSVNIHAQIERADSIMAAEYSIKSIAANTKYSDFGATFMGEKLVFSSTRPKRGIARRVWRGNNQPFLDLYIGDLKSNGEVENIKPFSEDVNTKYHDAFVSFTTDLKHVYFTSNDKVNRKIKSKSVKLFKGTVGANGEWRNIENLPFNSDGHDAGHPFISRDGKRIYFVSDMEGTLGDKDIFYVDISKGYYGAPVNLGPTINSPEKEYTPFIDGDLIYFSSNRPGGKGGFDIYVTKLDGSLPEPINLGSPINSKGDDISFIINSEKLQGYFSSNRSGGKGDDDIYTFVQKTTITICDQSVSGVVKDKVTQLPLNNALVSLIDSNGNKLRTISTLANGEFYFGLDCALDYTVEVSKNGFFGTTSGLETTNANGYEHNLELLIEEKEFVTRNGLEMLNVASIDFELNKANIKETSINTLGKVVRLLKKYPNMVIDFRAHTDSRGPDGLNLSLSQRRAVETITYIINQGVDPKRITGKGYGETRLLNNCSNGVKCRDAEHRINKRTEFIVVKKE
;
A
#
# COMPACT_ATOMS: atom_id res chain seq x y z
N MET A 1 10.77 24.47 -15.03
CA MET A 1 9.32 24.17 -15.11
C MET A 1 8.97 22.69 -15.35
N ARG A 2 9.92 21.81 -15.74
CA ARG A 2 9.72 20.35 -15.81
C ARG A 2 10.01 19.58 -14.50
N PHE A 3 10.41 20.29 -13.44
CA PHE A 3 10.78 19.70 -12.15
C PHE A 3 9.65 19.77 -11.09
N LEU A 4 8.70 20.71 -11.24
CA LEU A 4 7.55 20.85 -10.34
C LEU A 4 6.39 19.87 -10.64
N LEU A 5 6.39 19.21 -11.80
CA LEU A 5 5.33 18.27 -12.18
C LEU A 5 5.50 16.87 -11.57
N LYS A 6 6.69 16.54 -11.02
CA LYS A 6 6.94 15.26 -10.35
C LYS A 6 6.44 15.23 -8.89
N ILE A 7 6.23 16.40 -8.28
CA ILE A 7 5.83 16.52 -6.87
C ILE A 7 4.31 16.40 -6.69
N VAL A 8 3.52 16.68 -7.73
CA VAL A 8 2.04 16.58 -7.66
C VAL A 8 1.53 15.14 -7.83
N LEU A 9 2.35 14.23 -8.38
CA LEU A 9 2.01 12.81 -8.54
C LEU A 9 2.02 12.03 -7.21
N PHE A 10 2.64 12.60 -6.17
CA PHE A 10 2.81 11.96 -4.86
C PHE A 10 1.58 12.08 -3.93
N TYR A 11 0.66 13.00 -4.24
CA TYR A 11 -0.49 13.28 -3.37
C TYR A 11 -1.73 12.41 -3.63
N LEU A 12 -1.74 11.61 -4.71
CA LEU A 12 -2.85 10.73 -5.08
C LEU A 12 -2.77 9.32 -4.47
N LEU A 13 -1.75 9.02 -3.66
CA LEU A 13 -1.55 7.72 -3.01
C LEU A 13 -2.49 7.46 -1.80
N SER A 14 -3.20 8.48 -1.31
CA SER A 14 -4.00 8.38 -0.07
C SER A 14 -5.34 7.64 -0.21
N VAL A 15 -5.74 7.22 -1.42
CA VAL A 15 -6.99 6.47 -1.67
C VAL A 15 -6.75 4.97 -1.86
N ASN A 16 -5.49 4.53 -1.99
CA ASN A 16 -5.13 3.14 -2.25
C ASN A 16 -5.15 2.21 -1.02
N ILE A 17 -5.26 2.76 0.19
CA ILE A 17 -5.02 2.00 1.44
C ILE A 17 -6.13 0.97 1.75
N HIS A 18 -7.37 1.16 1.25
CA HIS A 18 -8.49 0.26 1.59
C HIS A 18 -8.65 -0.94 0.63
N ALA A 19 -7.90 -1.00 -0.47
CA ALA A 19 -8.00 -2.07 -1.46
C ALA A 19 -6.99 -3.22 -1.27
N GLN A 20 -6.04 -3.08 -0.34
CA GLN A 20 -4.84 -3.92 -0.24
C GLN A 20 -4.86 -4.92 0.94
N ILE A 21 -5.87 -4.88 1.81
CA ILE A 21 -5.88 -5.67 3.06
C ILE A 21 -6.20 -7.17 2.84
N GLU A 22 -6.65 -7.61 1.67
CA GLU A 22 -7.07 -9.00 1.41
C GLU A 22 -6.38 -9.62 0.17
N ARG A 23 -5.04 -9.66 0.12
CA ARG A 23 -4.27 -10.53 -0.81
C ARG A 23 -3.68 -11.77 -0.13
N ALA A 24 -4.09 -12.09 1.10
CA ALA A 24 -3.46 -13.13 1.88
C ALA A 24 -3.89 -14.57 1.52
N ASP A 25 -4.99 -14.77 0.81
CA ASP A 25 -5.63 -16.10 0.68
C ASP A 25 -5.34 -16.83 -0.65
N SER A 26 -4.53 -16.22 -1.49
CA SER A 26 -4.50 -16.46 -2.93
C SER A 26 -3.16 -17.12 -3.34
N ILE A 27 -2.08 -16.75 -2.65
CA ILE A 27 -0.80 -17.46 -2.67
C ILE A 27 -0.77 -18.38 -1.46
N MET A 28 -0.78 -19.69 -1.69
CA MET A 28 -0.50 -20.67 -0.64
C MET A 28 0.87 -20.33 -0.04
N ALA A 29 0.88 -19.67 1.13
CA ALA A 29 2.10 -19.52 1.90
C ALA A 29 2.70 -20.92 2.06
N ALA A 30 4.01 -21.01 1.85
CA ALA A 30 4.70 -22.27 2.03
C ALA A 30 4.33 -22.89 3.39
N GLU A 31 4.22 -24.21 3.44
CA GLU A 31 4.00 -24.89 4.70
C GLU A 31 5.32 -24.91 5.48
N TYR A 32 5.28 -24.47 6.74
CA TYR A 32 6.45 -24.47 7.60
C TYR A 32 6.23 -25.35 8.82
N SER A 33 7.29 -25.98 9.30
CA SER A 33 7.38 -26.45 10.68
C SER A 33 8.45 -25.66 11.41
N ILE A 34 8.13 -25.18 12.61
CA ILE A 34 9.01 -24.31 13.40
C ILE A 34 9.43 -24.98 14.71
N LYS A 35 10.56 -24.55 15.26
CA LYS A 35 11.05 -24.96 16.57
C LYS A 35 11.82 -23.81 17.22
N SER A 36 11.54 -23.50 18.50
CA SER A 36 12.39 -22.60 19.28
C SER A 36 13.74 -23.27 19.56
N ILE A 37 14.85 -22.58 19.31
CA ILE A 37 16.17 -23.18 19.50
C ILE A 37 16.53 -23.29 21.00
N ALA A 38 17.33 -24.29 21.35
CA ALA A 38 17.78 -24.49 22.71
C ALA A 38 18.64 -23.33 23.24
N ALA A 39 19.35 -22.64 22.33
CA ALA A 39 20.28 -21.54 22.64
C ALA A 39 19.62 -20.25 23.12
N ASN A 40 18.31 -20.10 22.96
CA ASN A 40 17.56 -18.96 23.48
C ASN A 40 17.66 -18.83 24.99
N THR A 41 17.65 -17.60 25.47
CA THR A 41 17.78 -17.22 26.88
C THR A 41 16.53 -16.49 27.35
N LYS A 42 16.53 -16.08 28.62
CA LYS A 42 15.48 -15.21 29.18
C LYS A 42 15.60 -13.73 28.77
N TYR A 43 16.56 -13.42 27.90
CA TYR A 43 16.83 -12.08 27.39
C TYR A 43 16.34 -12.00 25.94
N SER A 44 16.59 -10.90 25.24
CA SER A 44 16.29 -10.81 23.82
C SER A 44 17.39 -11.49 23.00
N ASP A 45 17.01 -12.39 22.11
CA ASP A 45 17.84 -13.16 21.18
C ASP A 45 17.19 -13.09 19.78
N PHE A 46 17.81 -12.41 18.82
CA PHE A 46 17.19 -12.15 17.51
C PHE A 46 18.21 -11.85 16.40
N GLY A 47 17.73 -11.66 15.17
CA GLY A 47 18.55 -11.15 14.07
C GLY A 47 19.62 -12.14 13.63
N ALA A 48 19.23 -13.42 13.52
CA ALA A 48 20.12 -14.48 13.07
C ALA A 48 20.59 -14.25 11.62
N THR A 49 21.81 -14.68 11.31
CA THR A 49 22.37 -14.73 9.96
C THR A 49 23.37 -15.87 9.82
N PHE A 50 23.51 -16.39 8.61
CA PHE A 50 24.47 -17.45 8.30
C PHE A 50 25.88 -16.89 8.13
N MET A 51 26.87 -17.59 8.68
CA MET A 51 28.30 -17.36 8.45
C MET A 51 28.99 -18.71 8.20
N GLY A 52 28.89 -19.23 6.98
CA GLY A 52 29.32 -20.60 6.66
C GLY A 52 28.52 -21.63 7.47
N GLU A 53 29.20 -22.48 8.23
CA GLU A 53 28.59 -23.48 9.13
C GLU A 53 28.31 -22.93 10.55
N LYS A 54 28.22 -21.61 10.69
CA LYS A 54 27.93 -20.94 11.96
C LYS A 54 26.72 -20.03 11.83
N LEU A 55 26.09 -19.77 12.96
CA LEU A 55 25.01 -18.78 13.08
C LEU A 55 25.50 -17.61 13.93
N VAL A 56 25.29 -16.39 13.43
CA VAL A 56 25.57 -15.14 14.13
C VAL A 56 24.24 -14.48 14.46
N PHE A 57 24.08 -13.94 15.67
CA PHE A 57 22.84 -13.29 16.10
C PHE A 57 23.10 -12.20 17.13
N SER A 58 22.11 -11.33 17.33
CA SER A 58 22.13 -10.23 18.30
C SER A 58 21.49 -10.69 19.61
N SER A 59 22.06 -10.28 20.76
CA SER A 59 21.53 -10.67 22.05
C SER A 59 21.81 -9.66 23.15
N THR A 60 20.89 -9.54 24.10
CA THR A 60 21.11 -8.83 25.38
C THR A 60 21.56 -9.78 26.50
N ARG A 61 21.97 -11.01 26.17
CA ARG A 61 22.53 -11.95 27.16
C ARG A 61 23.83 -11.38 27.76
N PRO A 62 24.06 -11.51 29.08
CA PRO A 62 25.25 -10.94 29.71
C PRO A 62 26.53 -11.71 29.35
N LYS A 63 27.62 -10.97 29.09
CA LYS A 63 28.98 -11.52 29.05
C LYS A 63 29.41 -12.00 30.44
N ARG A 64 30.01 -13.20 30.54
CA ARG A 64 30.54 -13.73 31.80
C ARG A 64 31.66 -12.80 32.34
N GLY A 65 31.59 -12.42 33.62
CA GLY A 65 32.69 -11.74 34.32
C GLY A 65 32.78 -10.21 34.17
N ILE A 66 31.86 -9.56 33.44
CA ILE A 66 31.87 -8.09 33.23
C ILE A 66 30.77 -7.44 34.08
N ALA A 67 31.08 -6.28 34.71
CA ALA A 67 30.09 -5.50 35.45
C ALA A 67 28.89 -5.14 34.56
N ARG A 68 27.67 -5.49 35.02
CA ARG A 68 26.43 -5.34 34.23
C ARG A 68 26.15 -3.87 33.91
N ARG A 69 26.42 -3.47 32.66
CA ARG A 69 25.91 -2.23 32.10
C ARG A 69 24.58 -2.50 31.46
N VAL A 70 23.54 -1.88 32.01
CA VAL A 70 22.19 -1.95 31.45
C VAL A 70 21.89 -0.67 30.68
N TRP A 71 21.18 -0.81 29.57
CA TRP A 71 20.62 0.28 28.83
C TRP A 71 19.38 0.79 29.55
N ARG A 72 19.27 2.12 29.70
CA ARG A 72 18.18 2.74 30.47
C ARG A 72 16.81 2.57 29.83
N GLY A 73 16.74 2.30 28.53
CA GLY A 73 15.47 2.20 27.79
C GLY A 73 14.62 1.00 28.19
N ASN A 74 15.23 -0.17 28.40
CA ASN A 74 14.52 -1.40 28.77
C ASN A 74 15.11 -2.13 29.98
N ASN A 75 16.10 -1.53 30.65
CA ASN A 75 16.79 -2.10 31.81
C ASN A 75 17.49 -3.46 31.53
N GLN A 76 17.81 -3.77 30.27
CA GLN A 76 18.59 -4.94 29.87
C GLN A 76 20.03 -4.57 29.48
N PRO A 77 20.95 -5.55 29.40
CA PRO A 77 22.27 -5.31 28.83
C PRO A 77 22.21 -4.71 27.41
N PHE A 78 23.25 -4.00 27.01
CA PHE A 78 23.41 -3.54 25.64
C PHE A 78 23.47 -4.74 24.67
N LEU A 79 23.05 -4.51 23.43
CA LEU A 79 23.06 -5.53 22.39
C LEU A 79 24.50 -5.83 21.98
N ASP A 80 24.84 -7.10 21.98
CA ASP A 80 26.10 -7.65 21.50
C ASP A 80 25.82 -8.76 20.49
N LEU A 81 26.79 -9.03 19.62
CA LEU A 81 26.78 -10.14 18.69
C LEU A 81 27.34 -11.41 19.32
N TYR A 82 26.70 -12.53 19.01
CA TYR A 82 27.09 -13.87 19.44
C TYR A 82 27.21 -14.79 18.23
N ILE A 83 28.07 -15.80 18.34
CA ILE A 83 28.28 -16.81 17.32
C ILE A 83 28.19 -18.21 17.93
N GLY A 84 27.63 -19.15 17.17
CA GLY A 84 27.58 -20.56 17.53
C GLY A 84 27.71 -21.49 16.34
N ASP A 85 27.95 -22.76 16.64
CA ASP A 85 28.08 -23.84 15.66
C ASP A 85 26.70 -24.33 15.23
N LEU A 86 26.43 -24.28 13.93
CA LEU A 86 25.16 -24.70 13.35
C LEU A 86 25.10 -26.23 13.23
N LYS A 87 24.05 -26.84 13.77
CA LYS A 87 23.78 -28.28 13.62
C LYS A 87 22.83 -28.54 12.45
N SER A 88 22.87 -29.76 11.92
CA SER A 88 22.01 -30.20 10.83
C SER A 88 20.51 -30.16 11.14
N ASN A 89 20.14 -30.23 12.42
CA ASN A 89 18.75 -30.13 12.88
C ASN A 89 18.29 -28.67 13.14
N GLY A 90 19.11 -27.68 12.81
CA GLY A 90 18.82 -26.26 13.02
C GLY A 90 19.14 -25.73 14.42
N GLU A 91 19.61 -26.59 15.34
CA GLU A 91 20.10 -26.12 16.65
C GLU A 91 21.44 -25.39 16.52
N VAL A 92 21.73 -24.57 17.53
CA VAL A 92 22.99 -23.83 17.63
C VAL A 92 23.66 -24.14 18.96
N GLU A 93 24.91 -24.58 18.91
CA GLU A 93 25.70 -24.95 20.10
C GLU A 93 26.97 -24.10 20.22
N ASN A 94 27.69 -24.28 21.33
CA ASN A 94 28.99 -23.63 21.58
C ASN A 94 28.95 -22.09 21.45
N ILE A 95 27.85 -21.49 21.91
CA ILE A 95 27.63 -20.05 21.82
C ILE A 95 28.72 -19.29 22.59
N LYS A 96 29.35 -18.33 21.91
CA LYS A 96 30.30 -17.39 22.51
C LYS A 96 30.05 -15.97 21.97
N PRO A 97 30.45 -14.92 22.71
CA PRO A 97 30.49 -13.57 22.15
C PRO A 97 31.29 -13.58 20.84
N PHE A 98 30.81 -12.85 19.83
CA PHE A 98 31.39 -12.89 18.49
C PHE A 98 32.85 -12.42 18.47
N SER A 99 33.11 -11.17 18.87
CA SER A 99 34.46 -10.62 19.04
C SER A 99 34.44 -9.42 19.97
N GLU A 100 35.48 -9.24 20.80
CA GLU A 100 35.65 -8.07 21.65
C GLU A 100 35.95 -6.78 20.85
N ASP A 101 36.48 -6.91 19.63
CA ASP A 101 36.73 -5.76 18.74
C ASP A 101 35.44 -5.17 18.14
N VAL A 102 34.37 -5.98 18.12
CA VAL A 102 33.08 -5.64 17.52
C VAL A 102 32.06 -5.29 18.59
N ASN A 103 31.99 -6.10 19.64
CA ASN A 103 31.06 -5.95 20.74
C ASN A 103 31.50 -4.83 21.67
N THR A 104 31.04 -3.62 21.36
CA THR A 104 31.43 -2.41 22.06
C THR A 104 30.69 -2.26 23.39
N LYS A 105 30.79 -1.08 24.01
CA LYS A 105 30.01 -0.72 25.20
C LYS A 105 28.61 -0.16 24.89
N TYR A 106 28.20 -0.18 23.62
CA TYR A 106 26.93 0.34 23.11
C TYR A 106 26.22 -0.76 22.29
N HIS A 107 25.13 -0.45 21.59
CA HIS A 107 24.43 -1.47 20.81
C HIS A 107 25.20 -1.81 19.53
N ASP A 108 25.42 -3.11 19.32
CA ASP A 108 25.97 -3.73 18.13
C ASP A 108 25.02 -4.89 17.75
N ALA A 109 24.39 -4.80 16.58
CA ALA A 109 23.31 -5.72 16.18
C ALA A 109 23.21 -5.83 14.65
N PHE A 110 22.48 -6.85 14.19
CA PHE A 110 22.16 -7.16 12.77
C PHE A 110 23.38 -7.15 11.85
N VAL A 111 23.72 -8.30 11.29
CA VAL A 111 24.92 -8.43 10.47
C VAL A 111 24.63 -9.15 9.17
N SER A 112 25.42 -8.83 8.14
CA SER A 112 25.33 -9.46 6.84
C SER A 112 26.72 -9.63 6.24
N PHE A 113 27.01 -10.83 5.76
CA PHE A 113 28.32 -11.21 5.23
C PHE A 113 28.29 -11.31 3.71
N THR A 114 29.39 -10.91 3.07
CA THR A 114 29.58 -11.26 1.65
C THR A 114 29.67 -12.77 1.48
N THR A 115 29.29 -13.29 0.31
CA THR A 115 29.31 -14.73 0.02
C THR A 115 30.69 -15.37 0.22
N ASP A 116 31.77 -14.63 -0.02
CA ASP A 116 33.16 -15.06 0.21
C ASP A 116 33.61 -14.95 1.68
N LEU A 117 32.72 -14.49 2.57
CA LEU A 117 32.93 -14.25 4.00
C LEU A 117 34.09 -13.30 4.32
N LYS A 118 34.58 -12.50 3.37
CA LYS A 118 35.70 -11.56 3.60
C LYS A 118 35.26 -10.22 4.14
N HIS A 119 34.01 -9.83 3.93
CA HIS A 119 33.46 -8.58 4.41
C HIS A 119 32.17 -8.80 5.18
N VAL A 120 31.92 -7.89 6.10
CA VAL A 120 30.72 -7.86 6.93
C VAL A 120 30.18 -6.45 7.02
N TYR A 121 28.87 -6.34 7.03
CA TYR A 121 28.11 -5.13 7.26
C TYR A 121 27.28 -5.28 8.52
N PHE A 122 27.24 -4.27 9.39
CA PHE A 122 26.52 -4.37 10.65
C PHE A 122 25.98 -3.03 11.15
N THR A 123 25.02 -3.08 12.06
CA THR A 123 24.43 -1.89 12.71
C THR A 123 25.13 -1.61 14.04
N SER A 124 25.53 -0.36 14.27
CA SER A 124 26.11 0.08 15.55
C SER A 124 25.83 1.55 15.84
N ASN A 125 25.89 1.97 17.10
CA ASN A 125 25.90 3.40 17.44
C ASN A 125 27.16 4.11 16.89
N ASP A 126 27.04 5.37 16.46
CA ASP A 126 28.22 6.14 16.04
C ASP A 126 29.09 6.59 17.22
N LYS A 127 30.41 6.44 17.09
CA LYS A 127 31.38 6.66 18.18
C LYS A 127 32.59 7.46 17.70
N VAL A 128 33.02 8.42 18.51
CA VAL A 128 34.31 9.11 18.37
C VAL A 128 35.00 9.13 19.74
N ASN A 129 36.29 8.76 19.80
CA ASN A 129 37.06 8.70 21.05
C ASN A 129 36.35 7.95 22.20
N ARG A 130 35.73 6.80 21.86
CA ARG A 130 34.97 5.96 22.81
C ARG A 130 33.76 6.67 23.46
N LYS A 131 33.24 7.77 22.92
CA LYS A 131 31.96 8.39 23.33
C LYS A 131 30.95 8.29 22.19
N ILE A 132 29.67 8.18 22.53
CA ILE A 132 28.57 8.29 21.53
C ILE A 132 28.71 9.65 20.86
N LYS A 133 28.82 9.64 19.52
CA LYS A 133 28.86 10.85 18.71
C LYS A 133 27.45 11.30 18.33
N SER A 134 26.58 10.35 17.98
CA SER A 134 25.19 10.57 17.59
C SER A 134 24.26 9.60 18.30
N LYS A 135 23.02 10.02 18.56
CA LYS A 135 21.96 9.12 19.03
C LYS A 135 21.50 8.14 17.94
N SER A 136 21.74 8.46 16.68
CA SER A 136 21.39 7.59 15.55
C SER A 136 22.26 6.34 15.49
N VAL A 137 21.67 5.23 15.01
CA VAL A 137 22.42 4.04 14.61
C VAL A 137 22.89 4.16 13.17
N LYS A 138 24.04 3.55 12.87
CA LYS A 138 24.70 3.63 11.57
C LYS A 138 25.14 2.26 11.09
N LEU A 139 25.37 2.18 9.78
CA LEU A 139 25.96 1.01 9.15
C LEU A 139 27.48 1.09 9.09
N PHE A 140 28.12 0.01 9.46
CA PHE A 140 29.56 -0.13 9.39
C PHE A 140 29.93 -1.31 8.49
N LYS A 141 31.10 -1.23 7.89
CA LYS A 141 31.73 -2.34 7.15
C LYS A 141 33.02 -2.74 7.85
N GLY A 142 33.29 -4.04 7.88
CA GLY A 142 34.55 -4.60 8.35
C GLY A 142 35.09 -5.66 7.39
N THR A 143 36.39 -5.93 7.52
CA THR A 143 37.04 -7.11 6.91
C THR A 143 37.07 -8.26 7.92
N VAL A 144 36.76 -9.46 7.47
CA VAL A 144 36.78 -10.68 8.30
C VAL A 144 38.11 -11.40 8.09
N GLY A 145 38.84 -11.63 9.18
CA GLY A 145 40.10 -12.35 9.20
C GLY A 145 39.92 -13.88 9.22
N ALA A 146 41.03 -14.60 9.09
CA ALA A 146 41.03 -16.06 8.95
C ALA A 146 40.45 -16.79 10.19
N ASN A 147 40.47 -16.17 11.38
CA ASN A 147 39.93 -16.75 12.60
C ASN A 147 38.54 -16.18 12.95
N GLY A 148 37.90 -15.45 12.01
CA GLY A 148 36.60 -14.81 12.19
C GLY A 148 36.65 -13.45 12.89
N GLU A 149 37.83 -12.94 13.23
CA GLU A 149 38.01 -11.61 13.82
C GLU A 149 37.69 -10.50 12.80
N TRP A 150 37.09 -9.40 13.24
CA TRP A 150 36.81 -8.27 12.34
C TRP A 150 37.86 -7.19 12.50
N ARG A 151 38.30 -6.65 11.36
CA ARG A 151 39.33 -5.60 11.27
C ARG A 151 38.85 -4.50 10.33
N ASN A 152 39.55 -3.37 10.35
CA ASN A 152 39.31 -2.26 9.42
C ASN A 152 37.85 -1.80 9.42
N ILE A 153 37.29 -1.56 10.61
CA ILE A 153 35.90 -1.12 10.74
C ILE A 153 35.78 0.31 10.23
N GLU A 154 34.95 0.51 9.22
CA GLU A 154 34.72 1.77 8.53
C GLU A 154 33.24 2.14 8.53
N ASN A 155 32.97 3.43 8.74
CA ASN A 155 31.63 4.02 8.67
C ASN A 155 31.24 4.20 7.20
N LEU A 156 30.04 3.78 6.80
CA LEU A 156 29.61 3.90 5.41
C LEU A 156 29.29 5.36 5.02
N PRO A 157 29.61 5.78 3.78
CA PRO A 157 29.59 7.19 3.39
C PRO A 157 28.18 7.79 3.27
N PHE A 158 27.15 6.97 3.22
CA PHE A 158 25.75 7.40 3.14
C PHE A 158 25.07 7.47 4.52
N ASN A 159 25.78 7.17 5.61
CA ASN A 159 25.25 7.41 6.95
C ASN A 159 25.17 8.91 7.28
N SER A 160 24.23 9.28 8.13
CA SER A 160 24.08 10.64 8.66
C SER A 160 23.83 10.64 10.18
N ASP A 161 24.03 11.79 10.81
CA ASP A 161 23.62 12.03 12.20
C ASP A 161 22.11 12.38 12.30
N GLY A 162 21.46 12.70 11.18
CA GLY A 162 20.06 13.14 11.13
C GLY A 162 19.01 12.02 10.97
N HIS A 163 19.44 10.79 10.73
CA HIS A 163 18.58 9.62 10.55
C HIS A 163 19.33 8.35 10.99
N ASP A 164 18.59 7.28 11.24
CA ASP A 164 19.14 5.95 11.46
C ASP A 164 19.41 5.24 10.13
N ALA A 165 20.46 4.41 10.11
CA ALA A 165 20.67 3.42 9.07
C ALA A 165 21.09 2.10 9.72
N GLY A 166 20.35 1.03 9.43
CA GLY A 166 20.56 -0.26 10.07
C GLY A 166 20.00 -1.45 9.30
N HIS A 167 20.05 -2.63 9.92
CA HIS A 167 19.48 -3.88 9.41
C HIS A 167 20.03 -4.23 8.00
N PRO A 168 21.36 -4.29 7.83
CA PRO A 168 21.95 -4.45 6.51
C PRO A 168 21.71 -5.85 5.94
N PHE A 169 21.59 -5.92 4.63
CA PHE A 169 21.70 -7.14 3.84
C PHE A 169 22.55 -6.88 2.58
N ILE A 170 23.65 -7.62 2.41
CA ILE A 170 24.48 -7.56 1.19
C ILE A 170 24.02 -8.62 0.18
N SER A 171 23.79 -8.22 -1.06
CA SER A 171 23.39 -9.13 -2.14
C SER A 171 24.44 -10.22 -2.38
N ARG A 172 24.00 -11.40 -2.85
CA ARG A 172 24.90 -12.55 -3.12
C ARG A 172 26.04 -12.21 -4.08
N ASP A 173 25.81 -11.32 -5.03
CA ASP A 173 26.81 -10.86 -5.99
C ASP A 173 27.71 -9.74 -5.45
N GLY A 174 27.46 -9.27 -4.24
CA GLY A 174 28.22 -8.22 -3.56
C GLY A 174 28.03 -6.82 -4.15
N LYS A 175 27.07 -6.63 -5.06
CA LYS A 175 26.87 -5.36 -5.77
C LYS A 175 25.84 -4.43 -5.14
N ARG A 176 25.05 -4.88 -4.15
CA ARG A 176 24.04 -4.04 -3.50
C ARG A 176 23.97 -4.27 -2.00
N ILE A 177 23.83 -3.20 -1.24
CA ILE A 177 23.45 -3.28 0.17
C ILE A 177 22.02 -2.78 0.27
N TYR A 178 21.17 -3.57 0.90
CA TYR A 178 19.84 -3.22 1.34
C TYR A 178 19.88 -2.89 2.83
N PHE A 179 19.12 -1.90 3.27
CA PHE A 179 19.12 -1.45 4.65
C PHE A 179 17.87 -0.64 4.98
N VAL A 180 17.61 -0.43 6.27
CA VAL A 180 16.45 0.30 6.76
C VAL A 180 16.85 1.69 7.23
N SER A 181 16.03 2.70 6.92
CA SER A 181 16.26 4.09 7.33
C SER A 181 14.98 4.95 7.42
N ASP A 182 15.04 6.00 8.23
CA ASP A 182 14.11 7.15 8.26
C ASP A 182 14.70 8.40 7.57
N MET A 183 15.57 8.20 6.57
CA MET A 183 16.15 9.29 5.81
C MET A 183 15.11 10.04 4.96
N GLU A 184 15.51 11.19 4.40
CA GLU A 184 14.68 11.90 3.42
C GLU A 184 14.33 10.99 2.23
N GLY A 185 13.06 10.92 1.88
CA GLY A 185 12.55 10.03 0.83
C GLY A 185 11.88 8.74 1.32
N THR A 186 11.83 8.52 2.64
CA THR A 186 10.97 7.50 3.27
C THR A 186 9.48 7.80 3.01
N LEU A 187 8.70 6.76 2.72
CA LEU A 187 7.25 6.79 2.51
C LEU A 187 6.48 6.69 3.83
N GLY A 188 6.97 5.87 4.77
CA GLY A 188 6.40 5.67 6.09
C GLY A 188 7.31 6.16 7.23
N ASP A 189 7.34 5.38 8.31
CA ASP A 189 8.16 5.67 9.49
C ASP A 189 9.61 5.17 9.32
N LYS A 190 9.78 4.01 8.69
CA LYS A 190 11.08 3.38 8.40
C LYS A 190 10.92 2.55 7.12
N ASP A 191 11.76 2.83 6.14
CA ASP A 191 11.69 2.20 4.82
C ASP A 191 12.95 1.40 4.53
N ILE A 192 12.84 0.43 3.62
CA ILE A 192 13.97 -0.28 3.03
C ILE A 192 14.50 0.51 1.82
N PHE A 193 15.80 0.80 1.87
CA PHE A 193 16.59 1.41 0.82
C PHE A 193 17.65 0.44 0.30
N TYR A 194 18.22 0.72 -0.86
CA TYR A 194 19.46 0.10 -1.31
C TYR A 194 20.49 1.12 -1.80
N VAL A 195 21.76 0.70 -1.82
CA VAL A 195 22.85 1.38 -2.54
C VAL A 195 23.53 0.38 -3.46
N ASP A 196 23.88 0.80 -4.67
CA ASP A 196 24.77 0.05 -5.55
C ASP A 196 26.23 0.18 -5.10
N ILE A 197 26.99 -0.90 -5.24
CA ILE A 197 28.43 -0.98 -5.00
C ILE A 197 29.14 -1.15 -6.34
N SER A 198 30.08 -0.26 -6.63
CA SER A 198 30.92 -0.36 -7.82
C SER A 198 32.36 0.01 -7.49
N LYS A 199 33.28 -0.92 -7.73
CA LYS A 199 34.73 -0.75 -7.48
C LYS A 199 35.05 -0.23 -6.06
N GLY A 200 34.27 -0.66 -5.07
CA GLY A 200 34.43 -0.26 -3.66
C GLY A 200 33.77 1.08 -3.29
N TYR A 201 33.12 1.76 -4.24
CA TYR A 201 32.33 2.97 -4.01
C TYR A 201 30.85 2.64 -3.87
N TYR A 202 30.16 3.45 -3.07
CA TYR A 202 28.73 3.35 -2.82
C TYR A 202 27.98 4.43 -3.60
N GLY A 203 26.90 4.03 -4.29
CA GLY A 203 25.97 4.96 -4.94
C GLY A 203 25.13 5.74 -3.94
N ALA A 204 24.20 6.55 -4.46
CA ALA A 204 23.19 7.22 -3.65
C ALA A 204 22.15 6.22 -3.14
N PRO A 205 21.61 6.37 -1.91
CA PRO A 205 20.50 5.57 -1.42
C PRO A 205 19.25 5.70 -2.32
N VAL A 206 18.61 4.57 -2.60
CA VAL A 206 17.38 4.49 -3.39
C VAL A 206 16.32 3.74 -2.59
N ASN A 207 15.15 4.37 -2.38
CA ASN A 207 14.00 3.76 -1.73
C ASN A 207 13.41 2.65 -2.62
N LEU A 208 13.03 1.50 -2.05
CA LEU A 208 12.46 0.37 -2.80
C LEU A 208 11.01 0.57 -3.27
N GLY A 209 10.40 1.71 -2.98
CA GLY A 209 9.10 2.10 -3.50
C GLY A 209 7.92 1.42 -2.79
N PRO A 210 6.69 1.80 -3.16
CA PRO A 210 5.47 1.51 -2.39
C PRO A 210 4.98 0.06 -2.47
N THR A 211 5.62 -0.78 -3.28
CA THR A 211 5.36 -2.24 -3.31
C THR A 211 5.97 -2.91 -2.08
N ILE A 212 7.20 -2.52 -1.75
CA ILE A 212 7.95 -3.11 -0.63
C ILE A 212 7.75 -2.26 0.61
N ASN A 213 7.87 -0.94 0.50
CA ASN A 213 7.67 0.00 1.60
C ASN A 213 6.21 0.41 1.71
N SER A 214 5.77 0.74 2.91
CA SER A 214 4.40 1.16 3.22
C SER A 214 4.40 2.47 4.01
N PRO A 215 3.24 3.05 4.34
CA PRO A 215 3.17 4.15 5.31
C PRO A 215 3.61 3.77 6.73
N GLU A 216 3.84 2.49 7.01
CA GLU A 216 4.22 1.96 8.30
C GLU A 216 5.75 1.75 8.41
N LYS A 217 6.22 0.74 9.16
CA LYS A 217 7.64 0.41 9.32
C LYS A 217 7.96 -0.89 8.61
N GLU A 218 9.02 -0.86 7.82
CA GLU A 218 9.65 -2.04 7.25
C GLU A 218 11.01 -2.32 7.89
N TYR A 219 11.25 -3.57 8.26
CA TYR A 219 12.46 -4.02 8.91
C TYR A 219 13.04 -5.29 8.30
N THR A 220 14.33 -5.50 8.57
CA THR A 220 15.05 -6.78 8.38
C THR A 220 14.86 -7.38 6.99
N PRO A 221 15.30 -6.69 5.91
CA PRO A 221 15.23 -7.23 4.57
C PRO A 221 16.16 -8.46 4.42
N PHE A 222 15.69 -9.46 3.68
CA PHE A 222 16.47 -10.62 3.27
C PHE A 222 16.10 -10.97 1.82
N ILE A 223 17.11 -11.11 0.95
CA ILE A 223 16.88 -11.40 -0.47
C ILE A 223 17.36 -12.81 -0.79
N ASP A 224 16.50 -13.58 -1.45
CA ASP A 224 16.82 -14.89 -2.02
C ASP A 224 16.32 -14.99 -3.46
N GLY A 225 17.26 -15.02 -4.40
CA GLY A 225 16.93 -14.97 -5.83
C GLY A 225 16.25 -13.65 -6.21
N ASP A 226 15.07 -13.74 -6.80
CA ASP A 226 14.20 -12.61 -7.15
C ASP A 226 13.24 -12.22 -6.02
N LEU A 227 13.28 -12.91 -4.88
CA LEU A 227 12.40 -12.67 -3.75
C LEU A 227 13.04 -11.80 -2.68
N ILE A 228 12.26 -10.89 -2.10
CA ILE A 228 12.58 -10.17 -0.89
C ILE A 228 11.60 -10.56 0.22
N TYR A 229 12.17 -10.96 1.35
CA TYR A 229 11.49 -11.16 2.62
C TYR A 229 11.77 -9.97 3.50
N PHE A 230 10.77 -9.47 4.20
CA PHE A 230 10.93 -8.34 5.12
C PHE A 230 9.81 -8.38 6.16
N SER A 231 10.01 -7.68 7.27
CA SER A 231 9.01 -7.56 8.33
C SER A 231 8.32 -6.21 8.29
N SER A 232 7.02 -6.20 8.49
CA SER A 232 6.24 -4.96 8.45
C SER A 232 5.06 -5.01 9.40
N ASN A 233 4.71 -3.86 9.98
CA ASN A 233 3.49 -3.67 10.76
C ASN A 233 2.34 -3.08 9.91
N ARG A 234 2.38 -3.30 8.59
CA ARG A 234 1.31 -2.89 7.67
C ARG A 234 -0.05 -3.50 8.05
N PRO A 235 -1.17 -2.82 7.73
CA PRO A 235 -2.50 -3.36 7.97
C PRO A 235 -2.72 -4.73 7.31
N GLY A 236 -3.55 -5.57 7.93
CA GLY A 236 -3.83 -6.93 7.45
C GLY A 236 -2.86 -8.01 7.95
N GLY A 237 -1.89 -7.64 8.80
CA GLY A 237 -1.02 -8.56 9.53
C GLY A 237 -1.74 -9.39 10.61
N LYS A 238 -1.06 -10.41 11.15
CA LYS A 238 -1.54 -11.24 12.26
C LYS A 238 -1.15 -10.69 13.64
N GLY A 239 -0.07 -9.92 13.70
CA GLY A 239 0.57 -9.48 14.94
C GLY A 239 1.01 -8.02 14.90
N GLY A 240 2.10 -7.71 15.61
CA GLY A 240 2.71 -6.39 15.60
C GLY A 240 3.51 -6.17 14.32
N PHE A 241 4.66 -6.86 14.21
CA PHE A 241 5.37 -7.06 12.94
C PHE A 241 5.11 -8.46 12.39
N ASP A 242 4.84 -8.55 11.09
CA ASP A 242 4.71 -9.81 10.38
C ASP A 242 5.72 -9.91 9.26
N ILE A 243 6.15 -11.14 8.93
CA ILE A 243 7.04 -11.42 7.80
C ILE A 243 6.22 -11.52 6.52
N TYR A 244 6.62 -10.73 5.53
CA TYR A 244 6.07 -10.70 4.18
C TYR A 244 7.12 -11.12 3.16
N VAL A 245 6.67 -11.60 2.00
CA VAL A 245 7.51 -11.88 0.84
C VAL A 245 6.93 -11.26 -0.42
N THR A 246 7.79 -10.74 -1.30
CA THR A 246 7.39 -10.32 -2.64
C THR A 246 8.54 -10.45 -3.65
N LYS A 247 8.28 -10.16 -4.93
CA LYS A 247 9.31 -10.04 -5.95
C LYS A 247 10.02 -8.68 -5.84
N LEU A 248 11.35 -8.73 -5.85
CA LEU A 248 12.24 -7.59 -5.69
C LEU A 248 12.13 -6.55 -6.81
N ASP A 249 11.70 -6.97 -8.01
CA ASP A 249 11.47 -6.10 -9.16
C ASP A 249 10.13 -5.34 -9.10
N GLY A 250 9.30 -5.64 -8.08
CA GLY A 250 7.98 -5.03 -7.89
C GLY A 250 6.87 -5.65 -8.75
N SER A 251 7.15 -6.71 -9.54
CA SER A 251 6.14 -7.34 -10.39
C SER A 251 5.02 -8.02 -9.61
N LEU A 252 5.25 -8.27 -8.32
CA LEU A 252 4.23 -8.66 -7.35
C LEU A 252 3.92 -7.46 -6.43
N PRO A 253 2.98 -6.57 -6.80
CA PRO A 253 2.84 -5.25 -6.15
C PRO A 253 2.36 -5.26 -4.69
N GLU A 254 1.78 -6.36 -4.25
CA GLU A 254 1.33 -6.56 -2.86
C GLU A 254 2.08 -7.76 -2.24
N PRO A 255 2.82 -7.55 -1.16
CA PRO A 255 3.55 -8.61 -0.50
C PRO A 255 2.65 -9.65 0.17
N ILE A 256 3.04 -10.93 0.07
CA ILE A 256 2.36 -12.07 0.69
C ILE A 256 2.74 -12.14 2.16
N ASN A 257 1.77 -12.11 3.07
CA ASN A 257 2.00 -12.42 4.48
C ASN A 257 2.28 -13.93 4.61
N LEU A 258 3.39 -14.34 5.24
CA LEU A 258 3.76 -15.76 5.33
C LEU A 258 2.83 -16.62 6.22
N GLY A 259 1.87 -16.01 6.89
CA GLY A 259 0.87 -16.72 7.68
C GLY A 259 1.47 -17.54 8.80
N SER A 260 0.64 -18.38 9.43
CA SER A 260 1.13 -19.24 10.53
C SER A 260 1.74 -20.51 9.93
N PRO A 261 2.79 -21.09 10.55
CA PRO A 261 3.32 -20.76 11.88
C PRO A 261 4.45 -19.71 11.92
N ILE A 262 4.84 -19.15 10.78
CA ILE A 262 5.90 -18.12 10.72
C ILE A 262 5.45 -16.84 11.42
N ASN A 263 4.26 -16.36 11.09
CA ASN A 263 3.61 -15.22 11.72
C ASN A 263 2.66 -15.62 12.84
N SER A 264 2.68 -14.82 13.90
CA SER A 264 2.05 -15.02 15.19
C SER A 264 1.24 -13.78 15.60
N LYS A 265 0.87 -13.67 16.87
CA LYS A 265 0.25 -12.46 17.42
C LYS A 265 1.28 -11.44 17.93
N GLY A 266 2.56 -11.82 17.95
CA GLY A 266 3.67 -10.98 18.40
C GLY A 266 4.32 -10.24 17.23
N ASP A 267 5.56 -9.81 17.44
CA ASP A 267 6.45 -9.33 16.40
C ASP A 267 7.24 -10.51 15.86
N ASP A 268 7.23 -10.66 14.53
CA ASP A 268 7.93 -11.69 13.78
C ASP A 268 8.90 -11.00 12.80
N ILE A 269 10.20 -11.17 13.05
CA ILE A 269 11.28 -10.42 12.39
C ILE A 269 12.45 -11.28 11.93
N SER A 270 13.33 -10.72 11.10
CA SER A 270 14.63 -11.32 10.75
C SER A 270 14.55 -12.69 10.08
N PHE A 271 13.68 -12.84 9.08
CA PHE A 271 13.59 -14.07 8.29
C PHE A 271 14.85 -14.28 7.44
N ILE A 272 15.45 -15.46 7.51
CA ILE A 272 16.51 -15.92 6.62
C ILE A 272 16.25 -17.37 6.22
N ILE A 273 16.67 -17.77 5.02
CA ILE A 273 16.57 -19.16 4.57
C ILE A 273 17.81 -19.61 3.77
N ASN A 274 18.19 -20.86 3.96
CA ASN A 274 19.00 -21.61 3.01
C ASN A 274 18.06 -22.42 2.11
N SER A 275 17.84 -21.94 0.89
CA SER A 275 16.85 -22.49 -0.04
C SER A 275 17.24 -23.84 -0.64
N GLU A 276 18.53 -24.21 -0.60
CA GLU A 276 18.98 -25.56 -0.96
C GLU A 276 18.57 -26.59 0.10
N LYS A 277 18.59 -26.18 1.38
CA LYS A 277 18.23 -27.04 2.52
C LYS A 277 16.77 -26.89 2.94
N LEU A 278 16.06 -25.90 2.39
CA LEU A 278 14.71 -25.48 2.82
C LEU A 278 14.64 -25.28 4.34
N GLN A 279 15.70 -24.72 4.92
CA GLN A 279 15.83 -24.52 6.36
C GLN A 279 16.30 -23.11 6.67
N GLY A 280 15.72 -22.49 7.69
CA GLY A 280 15.99 -21.10 8.01
C GLY A 280 15.73 -20.73 9.46
N TYR A 281 15.75 -19.42 9.70
CA TYR A 281 15.52 -18.82 11.01
C TYR A 281 14.67 -17.57 10.89
N PHE A 282 13.93 -17.28 11.95
CA PHE A 282 13.34 -15.96 12.20
C PHE A 282 13.36 -15.70 13.71
N SER A 283 13.05 -14.48 14.13
CA SER A 283 12.97 -14.08 15.54
C SER A 283 11.55 -13.67 15.89
N SER A 284 11.10 -13.96 17.11
CA SER A 284 9.74 -13.63 17.53
C SER A 284 9.61 -13.46 19.02
N ASN A 285 8.74 -12.53 19.44
CA ASN A 285 8.31 -12.37 20.84
C ASN A 285 6.98 -13.09 21.14
N ARG A 286 6.63 -14.10 20.34
CA ARG A 286 5.41 -14.91 20.53
C ARG A 286 5.32 -15.52 21.93
N SER A 287 4.08 -15.69 22.39
CA SER A 287 3.80 -16.36 23.66
C SER A 287 4.37 -17.79 23.70
N GLY A 288 4.88 -18.19 24.87
CA GLY A 288 5.55 -19.48 25.08
C GLY A 288 7.04 -19.49 24.73
N GLY A 289 7.60 -18.36 24.29
CA GLY A 289 9.03 -18.11 24.21
C GLY A 289 9.75 -18.17 25.57
N LYS A 290 11.08 -18.23 25.55
CA LYS A 290 11.94 -18.18 26.74
C LYS A 290 12.24 -16.75 27.18
N GLY A 291 12.31 -15.81 26.24
CA GLY A 291 12.82 -14.45 26.46
C GLY A 291 11.90 -13.36 25.92
N ASP A 292 12.49 -12.19 25.67
CA ASP A 292 11.77 -11.05 25.07
C ASP A 292 11.54 -11.34 23.58
N ASP A 293 12.63 -11.48 22.82
CA ASP A 293 12.63 -12.06 21.47
C ASP A 293 13.39 -13.38 21.52
N ASP A 294 12.90 -14.37 20.80
CA ASP A 294 13.52 -15.68 20.68
C ASP A 294 13.78 -16.02 19.21
N ILE A 295 14.86 -16.76 18.96
CA ILE A 295 15.18 -17.30 17.63
C ILE A 295 14.44 -18.62 17.44
N TYR A 296 13.75 -18.75 16.31
CA TYR A 296 13.09 -19.98 15.87
C TYR A 296 13.76 -20.48 14.60
N THR A 297 14.05 -21.78 14.54
CA THR A 297 14.41 -22.44 13.29
C THR A 297 13.15 -22.99 12.62
N PHE A 298 13.15 -23.05 11.30
CA PHE A 298 12.07 -23.65 10.54
C PHE A 298 12.58 -24.55 9.41
N VAL A 299 11.74 -25.50 9.02
CA VAL A 299 11.84 -26.25 7.77
C VAL A 299 10.66 -25.86 6.90
N GLN A 300 10.95 -25.47 5.67
CA GLN A 300 9.98 -25.18 4.62
C GLN A 300 9.65 -26.48 3.89
N LYS A 301 8.38 -26.91 3.98
CA LYS A 301 7.90 -28.18 3.42
C LYS A 301 7.47 -28.05 1.96
N THR A 302 6.94 -26.89 1.57
CA THR A 302 6.54 -26.57 0.19
C THR A 302 7.24 -25.30 -0.26
N THR A 303 7.56 -25.18 -1.54
CA THR A 303 8.09 -23.93 -2.11
C THR A 303 6.98 -22.90 -2.22
N ILE A 304 7.32 -21.62 -2.11
CA ILE A 304 6.37 -20.54 -2.39
C ILE A 304 6.14 -20.52 -3.90
N THR A 305 5.00 -21.03 -4.36
CA THR A 305 4.60 -20.89 -5.76
C THR A 305 3.96 -19.52 -5.92
N ILE A 306 4.77 -18.53 -6.30
CA ILE A 306 4.24 -17.21 -6.66
C ILE A 306 3.63 -17.36 -8.05
N CYS A 307 2.30 -17.38 -8.12
CA CYS A 307 1.62 -17.08 -9.36
C CYS A 307 1.73 -15.57 -9.61
N ASP A 308 2.35 -15.21 -10.71
CA ASP A 308 2.54 -13.83 -11.16
C ASP A 308 1.67 -13.54 -12.40
N GLN A 309 0.49 -14.16 -12.47
CA GLN A 309 -0.55 -13.74 -13.41
C GLN A 309 -1.23 -12.47 -12.90
N SER A 310 -1.72 -11.68 -13.84
CA SER A 310 -2.46 -10.45 -13.53
C SER A 310 -3.54 -10.19 -14.55
N VAL A 311 -4.52 -9.38 -14.20
CA VAL A 311 -5.43 -8.76 -15.15
C VAL A 311 -5.33 -7.25 -15.03
N SER A 312 -5.04 -6.61 -16.14
CA SER A 312 -5.14 -5.16 -16.29
C SER A 312 -6.19 -4.82 -17.34
N GLY A 313 -6.61 -3.57 -17.37
CA GLY A 313 -7.61 -3.18 -18.34
C GLY A 313 -8.07 -1.75 -18.19
N VAL A 314 -9.03 -1.38 -19.03
CA VAL A 314 -9.60 -0.04 -19.02
C VAL A 314 -11.13 -0.12 -19.10
N VAL A 315 -11.80 0.69 -18.28
CA VAL A 315 -13.25 0.85 -18.32
C VAL A 315 -13.59 2.08 -19.16
N LYS A 316 -14.45 1.91 -20.18
CA LYS A 316 -14.90 3.00 -21.06
C LYS A 316 -16.41 3.07 -21.14
N ASP A 317 -16.88 4.27 -21.47
CA ASP A 317 -18.25 4.46 -21.91
C ASP A 317 -18.42 3.84 -23.30
N LYS A 318 -19.40 2.96 -23.43
CA LYS A 318 -19.67 2.18 -24.65
C LYS A 318 -19.96 3.05 -25.87
N VAL A 319 -20.53 4.24 -25.70
CA VAL A 319 -20.96 5.11 -26.79
C VAL A 319 -19.86 6.09 -27.18
N THR A 320 -19.30 6.80 -26.19
CA THR A 320 -18.30 7.85 -26.41
C THR A 320 -16.88 7.31 -26.52
N GLN A 321 -16.65 6.05 -26.10
CA GLN A 321 -15.34 5.40 -26.02
C GLN A 321 -14.35 6.10 -25.09
N LEU A 322 -14.80 7.09 -24.32
CA LEU A 322 -13.99 7.80 -23.34
C LEU A 322 -13.78 6.93 -22.09
N PRO A 323 -12.59 6.97 -21.49
CA PRO A 323 -12.33 6.26 -20.25
C PRO A 323 -13.19 6.81 -19.11
N LEU A 324 -13.62 5.91 -18.23
CA LEU A 324 -14.46 6.24 -17.09
C LEU A 324 -13.64 6.13 -15.81
N ASN A 325 -13.31 7.27 -15.20
CA ASN A 325 -12.67 7.31 -13.90
C ASN A 325 -13.66 6.96 -12.76
N ASN A 326 -13.18 6.52 -11.59
CA ASN A 326 -14.03 6.19 -10.45
C ASN A 326 -15.19 5.21 -10.77
N ALA A 327 -15.01 4.29 -11.71
CA ALA A 327 -15.85 3.09 -11.81
C ALA A 327 -15.36 2.08 -10.77
N LEU A 328 -16.26 1.41 -10.08
CA LEU A 328 -15.89 0.33 -9.16
C LEU A 328 -15.71 -0.96 -9.96
N VAL A 329 -14.52 -1.55 -9.89
CA VAL A 329 -14.20 -2.84 -10.50
C VAL A 329 -13.99 -3.83 -9.37
N SER A 330 -14.70 -4.96 -9.39
CA SER A 330 -14.62 -6.01 -8.38
C SER A 330 -14.06 -7.29 -8.99
N LEU A 331 -13.15 -7.96 -8.28
CA LEU A 331 -12.69 -9.31 -8.61
C LEU A 331 -13.48 -10.30 -7.75
N ILE A 332 -14.09 -11.29 -8.38
CA ILE A 332 -14.99 -12.25 -7.74
C ILE A 332 -14.47 -13.66 -8.01
N ASP A 333 -14.42 -14.52 -6.99
CA ASP A 333 -14.02 -15.93 -7.14
C ASP A 333 -15.14 -16.82 -7.72
N SER A 334 -14.84 -18.08 -7.97
CA SER A 334 -15.78 -19.09 -8.47
C SER A 334 -16.95 -19.40 -7.51
N ASN A 335 -16.82 -19.06 -6.23
CA ASN A 335 -17.88 -19.22 -5.23
C ASN A 335 -18.79 -17.97 -5.14
N GLY A 336 -18.49 -16.92 -5.89
CA GLY A 336 -19.23 -15.65 -5.86
C GLY A 336 -18.78 -14.67 -4.78
N ASN A 337 -17.68 -14.95 -4.07
CA ASN A 337 -17.13 -14.05 -3.08
C ASN A 337 -16.39 -12.90 -3.77
N LYS A 338 -16.71 -11.65 -3.38
CA LYS A 338 -15.98 -10.48 -3.85
C LYS A 338 -14.63 -10.40 -3.12
N LEU A 339 -13.59 -10.92 -3.77
CA LEU A 339 -12.22 -10.90 -3.25
C LEU A 339 -11.66 -9.47 -3.15
N ARG A 340 -12.04 -8.60 -4.10
CA ARG A 340 -11.55 -7.22 -4.13
C ARG A 340 -12.50 -6.26 -4.81
N THR A 341 -12.43 -4.99 -4.47
CA THR A 341 -13.04 -3.90 -5.23
C THR A 341 -12.13 -2.67 -5.25
N ILE A 342 -11.86 -2.13 -6.44
CA ILE A 342 -11.06 -0.91 -6.65
C ILE A 342 -11.85 0.12 -7.43
N SER A 343 -11.45 1.40 -7.34
CA SER A 343 -11.91 2.43 -8.25
C SER A 343 -10.92 2.62 -9.39
N THR A 344 -11.40 2.70 -10.63
CA THR A 344 -10.55 2.99 -11.79
C THR A 344 -9.87 4.35 -11.67
N LEU A 345 -8.66 4.45 -12.23
CA LEU A 345 -7.88 5.70 -12.30
C LEU A 345 -8.51 6.75 -13.23
N ALA A 346 -7.91 7.94 -13.30
CA ALA A 346 -8.40 9.05 -14.15
C ALA A 346 -8.52 8.69 -15.64
N ASN A 347 -7.67 7.79 -16.11
CA ASN A 347 -7.65 7.22 -17.46
C ASN A 347 -8.49 5.94 -17.59
N GLY A 348 -9.31 5.59 -16.59
CA GLY A 348 -10.19 4.43 -16.60
C GLY A 348 -9.49 3.09 -16.34
N GLU A 349 -8.19 3.10 -16.06
CA GLU A 349 -7.40 1.88 -15.88
C GLU A 349 -7.68 1.20 -14.53
N PHE A 350 -7.52 -0.12 -14.52
CA PHE A 350 -7.59 -0.97 -13.34
C PHE A 350 -6.56 -2.10 -13.44
N TYR A 351 -6.25 -2.71 -12.29
CA TYR A 351 -5.31 -3.82 -12.20
C TYR A 351 -5.67 -4.74 -11.01
N PHE A 352 -5.55 -6.05 -11.23
CA PHE A 352 -5.54 -7.07 -10.19
C PHE A 352 -4.40 -8.07 -10.44
N GLY A 353 -3.74 -8.51 -9.37
CA GLY A 353 -2.99 -9.76 -9.42
C GLY A 353 -3.92 -10.95 -9.27
N LEU A 354 -3.58 -12.08 -9.88
CA LEU A 354 -4.39 -13.29 -9.89
C LEU A 354 -3.58 -14.48 -9.38
N ASP A 355 -4.29 -15.50 -8.92
CA ASP A 355 -3.71 -16.81 -8.68
C ASP A 355 -3.82 -17.68 -9.92
N CYS A 356 -3.12 -18.80 -9.89
CA CYS A 356 -3.03 -19.71 -11.00
C CYS A 356 -4.08 -20.82 -10.86
N ALA A 357 -4.56 -21.33 -12.00
CA ALA A 357 -5.55 -22.40 -12.08
C ALA A 357 -6.85 -22.14 -11.30
N LEU A 358 -7.26 -20.87 -11.24
CA LEU A 358 -8.54 -20.41 -10.71
C LEU A 358 -9.34 -19.63 -11.76
N ASP A 359 -10.65 -19.63 -11.57
CA ASP A 359 -11.60 -18.86 -12.36
C ASP A 359 -12.08 -17.65 -11.57
N TYR A 360 -12.15 -16.52 -12.26
CA TYR A 360 -12.58 -15.25 -11.71
C TYR A 360 -13.66 -14.60 -12.58
N THR A 361 -14.41 -13.71 -11.96
CA THR A 361 -15.27 -12.74 -12.66
C THR A 361 -14.86 -11.33 -12.28
N VAL A 362 -14.62 -10.48 -13.29
CA VAL A 362 -14.42 -9.04 -13.12
C VAL A 362 -15.76 -8.34 -13.31
N GLU A 363 -16.30 -7.76 -12.24
CA GLU A 363 -17.55 -7.00 -12.25
C GLU A 363 -17.27 -5.49 -12.23
N VAL A 364 -17.87 -4.74 -13.15
CA VAL A 364 -17.80 -3.28 -13.18
C VAL A 364 -19.15 -2.69 -12.80
N SER A 365 -19.12 -1.69 -11.91
CA SER A 365 -20.27 -0.87 -11.58
C SER A 365 -19.90 0.60 -11.51
N LYS A 366 -20.80 1.46 -11.97
CA LYS A 366 -20.64 2.92 -11.86
C LYS A 366 -22.02 3.57 -11.74
N ASN A 367 -22.16 4.52 -10.83
CA ASN A 367 -23.42 5.23 -10.65
C ASN A 367 -23.81 5.95 -11.96
N GLY A 368 -25.07 5.82 -12.38
CA GLY A 368 -25.55 6.32 -13.67
C GLY A 368 -25.22 5.42 -14.86
N PHE A 369 -24.61 4.25 -14.67
CA PHE A 369 -24.31 3.29 -15.75
C PHE A 369 -24.95 1.94 -15.48
N PHE A 370 -25.16 1.15 -16.54
CA PHE A 370 -25.39 -0.28 -16.42
C PHE A 370 -24.04 -0.96 -16.15
N GLY A 371 -23.98 -1.79 -15.10
CA GLY A 371 -22.79 -2.59 -14.82
C GLY A 371 -22.59 -3.69 -15.87
N THR A 372 -21.41 -4.30 -15.86
CA THR A 372 -21.08 -5.45 -16.72
C THR A 372 -20.18 -6.41 -15.96
N THR A 373 -20.08 -7.65 -16.45
CA THR A 373 -19.14 -8.65 -15.93
C THR A 373 -18.33 -9.26 -17.07
N SER A 374 -17.13 -9.75 -16.74
CA SER A 374 -16.28 -10.50 -17.66
C SER A 374 -15.65 -11.67 -16.92
N GLY A 375 -15.78 -12.87 -17.48
CA GLY A 375 -15.14 -14.08 -16.94
C GLY A 375 -13.66 -14.14 -17.32
N LEU A 376 -12.86 -14.74 -16.46
CA LEU A 376 -11.43 -14.82 -16.58
C LEU A 376 -10.94 -16.15 -16.02
N GLU A 377 -10.19 -16.91 -16.81
CA GLU A 377 -9.59 -18.18 -16.38
C GLU A 377 -8.07 -18.03 -16.32
N THR A 378 -7.46 -18.52 -15.25
CA THR A 378 -6.01 -18.49 -15.09
C THR A 378 -5.40 -19.87 -15.30
N THR A 379 -4.19 -19.91 -15.83
CA THR A 379 -3.48 -21.18 -16.08
C THR A 379 -2.56 -21.54 -14.91
N ASN A 380 -1.88 -22.69 -14.99
CA ASN A 380 -0.76 -23.02 -14.09
C ASN A 380 0.56 -22.31 -14.48
N ALA A 381 0.58 -21.53 -15.55
CA ALA A 381 1.79 -20.86 -16.04
C ALA A 381 1.96 -19.48 -15.41
N ASN A 382 3.21 -19.12 -15.15
CA ASN A 382 3.60 -17.81 -14.64
C ASN A 382 3.72 -16.76 -15.76
N GLY A 383 3.61 -15.49 -15.41
CA GLY A 383 3.90 -14.31 -16.22
C GLY A 383 2.81 -13.94 -17.23
N TYR A 384 1.61 -14.52 -17.11
CA TYR A 384 0.53 -14.24 -18.02
C TYR A 384 -0.25 -12.98 -17.59
N GLU A 385 -0.25 -11.97 -18.46
CA GLU A 385 -1.03 -10.75 -18.29
C GLU A 385 -2.30 -10.81 -19.12
N HIS A 386 -3.44 -10.83 -18.43
CA HIS A 386 -4.75 -10.67 -19.05
C HIS A 386 -5.02 -9.19 -19.27
N ASN A 387 -5.59 -8.85 -20.43
CA ASN A 387 -5.98 -7.49 -20.75
C ASN A 387 -7.48 -7.44 -21.08
N LEU A 388 -8.23 -6.62 -20.33
CA LEU A 388 -9.66 -6.46 -20.51
C LEU A 388 -10.02 -5.03 -20.93
N GLU A 389 -10.79 -4.91 -22.00
CA GLU A 389 -11.53 -3.69 -22.31
C GLU A 389 -12.99 -3.87 -21.88
N LEU A 390 -13.42 -3.10 -20.88
CA LEU A 390 -14.75 -3.21 -20.28
C LEU A 390 -15.60 -2.01 -20.67
N LEU A 391 -16.60 -2.24 -21.51
CA LEU A 391 -17.51 -1.21 -22.01
C LEU A 391 -18.80 -1.20 -21.18
N ILE A 392 -19.11 -0.08 -20.52
CA ILE A 392 -20.38 0.11 -19.80
C ILE A 392 -21.19 1.24 -20.43
N GLU A 393 -22.51 1.09 -20.39
CA GLU A 393 -23.45 2.02 -21.05
C GLU A 393 -24.07 2.96 -20.03
N GLU A 394 -24.02 4.28 -20.29
CA GLU A 394 -24.67 5.26 -19.44
C GLU A 394 -26.19 5.09 -19.49
N LYS A 395 -26.82 4.99 -18.33
CA LYS A 395 -28.28 4.96 -18.21
C LYS A 395 -28.82 6.30 -18.68
N GLU A 396 -29.91 6.29 -19.44
CA GLU A 396 -30.60 7.53 -19.82
C GLU A 396 -31.49 8.06 -18.69
N PHE A 397 -31.89 7.17 -17.77
CA PHE A 397 -32.77 7.46 -16.64
C PHE A 397 -32.18 6.92 -15.33
N VAL A 398 -32.39 7.66 -14.24
CA VAL A 398 -32.02 7.26 -12.89
C VAL A 398 -33.16 7.55 -11.92
N THR A 399 -33.28 6.75 -10.87
CA THR A 399 -34.24 6.99 -9.80
C THR A 399 -33.54 7.61 -8.60
N ARG A 400 -34.01 8.77 -8.15
CA ARG A 400 -33.51 9.44 -6.94
C ARG A 400 -34.70 9.84 -6.07
N ASN A 401 -34.68 9.46 -4.79
CA ASN A 401 -35.77 9.74 -3.83
C ASN A 401 -37.16 9.30 -4.35
N GLY A 402 -37.23 8.14 -5.01
CA GLY A 402 -38.47 7.59 -5.57
C GLY A 402 -38.97 8.28 -6.86
N LEU A 403 -38.25 9.27 -7.38
CA LEU A 403 -38.58 9.95 -8.63
C LEU A 403 -37.67 9.46 -9.76
N GLU A 404 -38.26 9.08 -10.89
CA GLU A 404 -37.51 8.83 -12.12
C GLU A 404 -37.09 10.16 -12.76
N MET A 405 -35.84 10.24 -13.20
CA MET A 405 -35.23 11.47 -13.69
C MET A 405 -34.32 11.17 -14.87
N LEU A 406 -34.08 12.17 -15.72
CA LEU A 406 -33.04 12.08 -16.72
C LEU A 406 -31.68 11.99 -16.03
N ASN A 407 -30.84 11.06 -16.49
CA ASN A 407 -29.48 10.93 -16.00
C ASN A 407 -28.57 11.96 -16.68
N VAL A 408 -28.61 13.18 -16.14
CA VAL A 408 -27.83 14.32 -16.62
C VAL A 408 -27.23 15.05 -15.43
N ALA A 409 -26.12 15.76 -15.66
CA ALA A 409 -25.52 16.63 -14.65
C ALA A 409 -26.47 17.79 -14.28
N SER A 410 -26.23 18.43 -13.13
CA SER A 410 -26.89 19.69 -12.80
C SER A 410 -26.50 20.78 -13.81
N ILE A 411 -27.41 21.72 -14.03
CA ILE A 411 -27.15 22.94 -14.81
C ILE A 411 -26.49 23.96 -13.88
N ASP A 412 -25.33 24.43 -14.30
CA ASP A 412 -24.58 25.47 -13.63
C ASP A 412 -24.95 26.83 -14.21
N PHE A 413 -24.94 27.82 -13.32
CA PHE A 413 -25.28 29.20 -13.64
C PHE A 413 -24.18 30.14 -13.16
N GLU A 414 -24.07 31.30 -13.80
CA GLU A 414 -23.20 32.37 -13.33
C GLU A 414 -23.53 32.79 -11.90
N LEU A 415 -22.52 33.25 -11.16
CA LEU A 415 -22.65 33.57 -9.74
C LEU A 415 -23.75 34.62 -9.53
N ASN A 416 -24.72 34.29 -8.67
CA ASN A 416 -25.90 35.10 -8.36
C ASN A 416 -26.77 35.50 -9.58
N LYS A 417 -26.61 34.79 -10.71
CA LYS A 417 -27.34 35.03 -11.96
C LYS A 417 -28.09 33.78 -12.40
N ALA A 418 -29.00 33.99 -13.37
CA ALA A 418 -29.74 32.92 -14.05
C ALA A 418 -29.13 32.54 -15.40
N ASN A 419 -28.08 33.24 -15.85
CA ASN A 419 -27.36 32.90 -17.07
C ASN A 419 -26.74 31.50 -16.95
N ILE A 420 -27.13 30.62 -17.86
CA ILE A 420 -26.60 29.25 -17.98
C ILE A 420 -25.12 29.32 -18.37
N LYS A 421 -24.27 28.56 -17.70
CA LYS A 421 -22.86 28.46 -18.07
C LYS A 421 -22.69 27.67 -19.37
N GLU A 422 -21.69 28.04 -20.16
CA GLU A 422 -21.33 27.34 -21.39
C GLU A 422 -21.05 25.84 -21.14
N THR A 423 -20.46 25.51 -19.98
CA THR A 423 -20.20 24.12 -19.56
C THR A 423 -21.46 23.27 -19.45
N SER A 424 -22.63 23.87 -19.22
CA SER A 424 -23.91 23.16 -19.09
C SER A 424 -24.67 23.01 -20.41
N ILE A 425 -24.18 23.61 -21.50
CA ILE A 425 -24.80 23.53 -22.82
C ILE A 425 -24.80 22.09 -23.33
N ASN A 426 -23.72 21.32 -23.11
CA ASN A 426 -23.66 19.91 -23.46
C ASN A 426 -24.70 19.06 -22.70
N THR A 427 -24.91 19.38 -21.42
CA THR A 427 -25.93 18.73 -20.58
C THR A 427 -27.33 19.01 -21.11
N LEU A 428 -27.63 20.27 -21.44
CA LEU A 428 -28.93 20.63 -22.04
C LEU A 428 -29.10 20.01 -23.43
N GLY A 429 -28.04 19.92 -24.21
CA GLY A 429 -28.03 19.18 -25.48
C GLY A 429 -28.43 17.72 -25.28
N LYS A 430 -27.92 17.05 -24.24
CA LYS A 430 -28.35 15.68 -23.88
C LYS A 430 -29.83 15.62 -23.51
N VAL A 431 -30.34 16.56 -22.72
CA VAL A 431 -31.77 16.65 -22.38
C VAL A 431 -32.64 16.79 -23.63
N VAL A 432 -32.29 17.71 -24.54
CA VAL A 432 -33.01 17.92 -25.80
C VAL A 432 -32.98 16.67 -26.67
N ARG A 433 -31.83 15.99 -26.77
CA ARG A 433 -31.72 14.71 -27.51
C ARG A 433 -32.64 13.63 -26.93
N LEU A 434 -32.68 13.50 -25.60
CA LEU A 434 -33.58 12.54 -24.94
C LEU A 434 -35.05 12.87 -25.17
N LEU A 435 -35.44 14.14 -25.11
CA LEU A 435 -36.81 14.58 -25.42
C LEU A 435 -37.20 14.34 -26.89
N LYS A 436 -36.23 14.42 -27.82
CA LYS A 436 -36.44 14.05 -29.23
C LYS A 436 -36.53 12.54 -29.42
N LYS A 437 -35.68 11.77 -28.72
CA LYS A 437 -35.68 10.29 -28.74
C LYS A 437 -37.00 9.71 -28.19
N TYR A 438 -37.54 10.30 -27.13
CA TYR A 438 -38.79 9.90 -26.48
C TYR A 438 -39.87 10.95 -26.74
N PRO A 439 -40.63 10.89 -27.86
CA PRO A 439 -41.51 11.98 -28.30
C PRO A 439 -42.71 12.24 -27.38
N ASN A 440 -43.11 11.26 -26.56
CA ASN A 440 -44.21 11.41 -25.60
C ASN A 440 -43.76 11.81 -24.20
N MET A 441 -42.44 11.86 -23.95
CA MET A 441 -41.91 12.13 -22.62
C MET A 441 -42.22 13.57 -22.20
N VAL A 442 -42.73 13.74 -20.99
CA VAL A 442 -42.97 15.03 -20.34
C VAL A 442 -42.08 15.11 -19.10
N ILE A 443 -41.36 16.22 -18.97
CA ILE A 443 -40.43 16.43 -17.86
C ILE A 443 -40.76 17.67 -17.03
N ASP A 444 -40.43 17.63 -15.74
CA ASP A 444 -40.52 18.75 -14.80
C ASP A 444 -39.11 19.15 -14.33
N PHE A 445 -38.69 20.36 -14.67
CA PHE A 445 -37.41 20.91 -14.27
C PHE A 445 -37.49 21.60 -12.91
N ARG A 446 -36.62 21.21 -11.98
CA ARG A 446 -36.55 21.82 -10.64
C ARG A 446 -35.21 22.45 -10.41
N ALA A 447 -35.21 23.70 -9.98
CA ALA A 447 -34.00 24.43 -9.60
C ALA A 447 -33.98 24.69 -8.09
N HIS A 448 -32.83 24.43 -7.47
CA HIS A 448 -32.61 24.57 -6.03
C HIS A 448 -31.40 25.47 -5.74
N THR A 449 -31.39 26.10 -4.58
CA THR A 449 -30.24 26.81 -4.01
C THR A 449 -29.75 26.11 -2.75
N ASP A 450 -28.56 26.50 -2.27
CA ASP A 450 -28.21 26.24 -0.88
C ASP A 450 -28.89 27.26 0.04
N SER A 451 -28.71 27.07 1.34
CA SER A 451 -29.19 27.89 2.46
C SER A 451 -28.46 29.23 2.65
N ARG A 452 -27.54 29.58 1.74
CA ARG A 452 -26.71 30.78 1.91
C ARG A 452 -27.40 31.96 1.26
N GLY A 453 -27.69 32.97 2.06
CA GLY A 453 -28.37 34.19 1.63
C GLY A 453 -29.86 34.19 2.00
N PRO A 454 -30.57 35.30 1.74
CA PRO A 454 -31.98 35.42 2.11
C PRO A 454 -32.88 34.46 1.32
N ASP A 455 -33.78 33.77 2.02
CA ASP A 455 -34.70 32.76 1.48
C ASP A 455 -35.49 33.26 0.26
N GLY A 456 -36.00 34.50 0.34
CA GLY A 456 -36.77 35.13 -0.74
C GLY A 456 -35.93 35.40 -2.00
N LEU A 457 -34.66 35.77 -1.83
CA LEU A 457 -33.74 35.94 -2.95
C LEU A 457 -33.38 34.59 -3.57
N ASN A 458 -33.15 33.57 -2.74
CA ASN A 458 -32.87 32.21 -3.17
C ASN A 458 -34.04 31.60 -3.96
N LEU A 459 -35.28 31.80 -3.50
CA LEU A 459 -36.48 31.40 -4.20
C LEU A 459 -36.59 32.10 -5.57
N SER A 460 -36.46 33.44 -5.58
CA SER A 460 -36.52 34.22 -6.81
C SER A 460 -35.43 33.84 -7.82
N LEU A 461 -34.20 33.60 -7.34
CA LEU A 461 -33.07 33.20 -8.17
C LEU A 461 -33.28 31.82 -8.79
N SER A 462 -33.71 30.84 -7.99
CA SER A 462 -34.02 29.50 -8.51
C SER A 462 -35.17 29.54 -9.53
N GLN A 463 -36.17 30.40 -9.34
CA GLN A 463 -37.28 30.53 -10.29
C GLN A 463 -36.80 31.12 -11.61
N ARG A 464 -35.94 32.15 -11.59
CA ARG A 464 -35.34 32.69 -12.82
C ARG A 464 -34.49 31.64 -13.55
N ARG A 465 -33.73 30.81 -12.82
CA ARG A 465 -32.95 29.69 -13.38
C ARG A 465 -33.83 28.63 -14.03
N ALA A 466 -34.98 28.33 -13.41
CA ALA A 466 -35.98 27.43 -13.99
C ALA A 466 -36.52 27.98 -15.32
N VAL A 467 -36.95 29.25 -15.34
CA VAL A 467 -37.45 29.91 -16.55
C VAL A 467 -36.40 29.89 -17.66
N GLU A 468 -35.17 30.32 -17.36
CA GLU A 468 -34.09 30.37 -18.36
C GLU A 468 -33.80 28.99 -18.98
N THR A 469 -33.77 27.95 -18.15
CA THR A 469 -33.50 26.57 -18.62
C THR A 469 -34.63 26.05 -19.52
N ILE A 470 -35.89 26.30 -19.16
CA ILE A 470 -37.05 25.92 -19.96
C ILE A 470 -37.05 26.67 -21.29
N THR A 471 -36.84 27.98 -21.26
CA THR A 471 -36.75 28.83 -22.46
C THR A 471 -35.66 28.32 -23.40
N TYR A 472 -34.48 27.98 -22.86
CA TYR A 472 -33.40 27.39 -23.65
C TYR A 472 -33.86 26.10 -24.35
N ILE A 473 -34.47 25.16 -23.63
CA ILE A 473 -34.90 23.87 -24.18
C ILE A 473 -35.99 24.05 -25.26
N ILE A 474 -36.95 24.96 -25.04
CA ILE A 474 -37.99 25.29 -26.03
C ILE A 474 -37.36 25.88 -27.30
N ASN A 475 -36.40 26.79 -27.15
CA ASN A 475 -35.69 27.39 -28.28
C ASN A 475 -34.89 26.37 -29.11
N GLN A 476 -34.61 25.17 -28.56
CA GLN A 476 -34.00 24.04 -29.28
C GLN A 476 -35.02 23.14 -30.00
N GLY A 477 -36.29 23.56 -30.03
CA GLY A 477 -37.38 22.92 -30.77
C GLY A 477 -38.18 21.88 -29.99
N VAL A 478 -38.16 21.93 -28.65
CA VAL A 478 -39.01 21.08 -27.81
C VAL A 478 -40.38 21.75 -27.62
N ASP A 479 -41.47 21.00 -27.78
CA ASP A 479 -42.84 21.50 -27.53
C ASP A 479 -42.98 22.02 -26.08
N PRO A 480 -43.40 23.29 -25.87
CA PRO A 480 -43.61 23.86 -24.54
C PRO A 480 -44.53 23.03 -23.63
N LYS A 481 -45.45 22.24 -24.19
CA LYS A 481 -46.34 21.37 -23.40
C LYS A 481 -45.62 20.19 -22.73
N ARG A 482 -44.39 19.89 -23.16
CA ARG A 482 -43.61 18.72 -22.70
C ARG A 482 -42.61 19.04 -21.60
N ILE A 483 -42.49 20.32 -21.22
CA ILE A 483 -41.57 20.74 -20.18
C ILE A 483 -42.23 21.77 -19.26
N THR A 484 -42.29 21.44 -17.97
CA THR A 484 -42.63 22.39 -16.91
C THR A 484 -41.38 22.70 -16.08
N GLY A 485 -41.44 23.71 -15.23
CA GLY A 485 -40.44 23.80 -14.18
C GLY A 485 -40.64 24.93 -13.18
N LYS A 486 -39.99 24.76 -12.04
CA LYS A 486 -40.17 25.59 -10.85
C LYS A 486 -38.88 25.76 -10.06
N GLY A 487 -38.70 26.97 -9.53
CA GLY A 487 -37.70 27.27 -8.52
C GLY A 487 -38.20 26.94 -7.13
N TYR A 488 -37.38 26.24 -6.35
CA TYR A 488 -37.71 25.87 -4.97
C TYR A 488 -36.86 26.58 -3.92
N GLY A 489 -35.89 27.40 -4.35
CA GLY A 489 -34.88 27.99 -3.47
C GLY A 489 -34.24 26.90 -2.61
N GLU A 490 -34.16 27.17 -1.31
CA GLU A 490 -33.63 26.26 -0.29
C GLU A 490 -34.70 25.41 0.41
N THR A 491 -35.96 25.43 -0.03
CA THR A 491 -37.07 24.73 0.67
C THR A 491 -36.99 23.19 0.60
N ARG A 492 -36.05 22.64 -0.18
CA ARG A 492 -35.87 21.19 -0.40
C ARG A 492 -34.39 20.81 -0.35
N LEU A 493 -33.75 21.04 0.79
CA LEU A 493 -32.36 20.61 1.04
C LEU A 493 -32.27 19.08 1.09
N LEU A 494 -31.14 18.53 0.62
CA LEU A 494 -30.83 17.10 0.66
C LEU A 494 -30.01 16.71 1.90
N ASN A 495 -29.53 17.69 2.67
CA ASN A 495 -28.75 17.48 3.88
C ASN A 495 -29.15 18.48 4.97
N ASN A 496 -28.47 18.42 6.11
CA ASN A 496 -28.71 19.25 7.29
C ASN A 496 -28.21 20.70 7.17
N CYS A 497 -27.63 21.10 6.04
CA CYS A 497 -27.04 22.43 5.86
C CYS A 497 -28.10 23.51 5.64
N SER A 498 -28.95 23.73 6.63
CA SER A 498 -29.98 24.78 6.67
C SER A 498 -29.43 26.11 7.20
N ASN A 499 -30.30 27.12 7.28
CA ASN A 499 -29.93 28.48 7.69
C ASN A 499 -29.31 28.48 9.09
N GLY A 500 -28.13 29.09 9.23
CA GLY A 500 -27.37 29.14 10.48
C GLY A 500 -26.56 27.88 10.82
N VAL A 501 -26.70 26.78 10.05
CA VAL A 501 -25.89 25.57 10.24
C VAL A 501 -24.55 25.71 9.51
N LYS A 502 -23.46 25.52 10.24
CA LYS A 502 -22.10 25.58 9.68
C LYS A 502 -21.79 24.29 8.93
N CYS A 503 -21.70 24.38 7.61
CA CYS A 503 -21.31 23.29 6.72
C CYS A 503 -20.08 23.66 5.87
N ARG A 504 -19.41 22.65 5.30
CA ARG A 504 -18.36 22.83 4.29
C ARG A 504 -18.98 23.23 2.95
N ASP A 505 -18.19 23.87 2.09
CA ASP A 505 -18.65 24.29 0.76
C ASP A 505 -19.13 23.12 -0.12
N ALA A 506 -18.51 21.94 0.01
CA ALA A 506 -18.91 20.74 -0.70
C ALA A 506 -20.33 20.30 -0.29
N GLU A 507 -20.66 20.41 1.00
CA GLU A 507 -21.97 20.03 1.54
C GLU A 507 -23.05 21.01 1.08
N HIS A 508 -22.76 22.31 1.08
CA HIS A 508 -23.69 23.30 0.49
C HIS A 508 -23.90 23.08 -1.01
N ARG A 509 -22.85 22.66 -1.73
CA ARG A 509 -22.94 22.43 -3.19
C ARG A 509 -23.90 21.31 -3.56
N ILE A 510 -24.09 20.30 -2.70
CA ILE A 510 -25.09 19.23 -2.91
C ILE A 510 -26.50 19.82 -3.05
N ASN A 511 -26.81 20.90 -2.33
CA ASN A 511 -28.13 21.55 -2.39
C ASN A 511 -28.29 22.45 -3.63
N LYS A 512 -27.18 23.02 -4.16
CA LYS A 512 -27.16 23.75 -5.44
C LYS A 512 -27.25 22.78 -6.61
N ARG A 513 -28.46 22.31 -6.88
CA ARG A 513 -28.71 21.29 -7.90
C ARG A 513 -29.89 21.67 -8.78
N THR A 514 -29.92 21.01 -9.93
CA THR A 514 -31.08 21.02 -10.79
C THR A 514 -31.47 19.61 -11.19
N GLU A 515 -32.75 19.43 -11.46
CA GLU A 515 -33.36 18.12 -11.58
C GLU A 515 -34.29 18.10 -12.78
N PHE A 516 -34.21 17.07 -13.63
CA PHE A 516 -35.14 16.84 -14.74
C PHE A 516 -35.98 15.60 -14.42
N ILE A 517 -37.11 15.80 -13.76
CA ILE A 517 -38.02 14.70 -13.35
C ILE A 517 -38.80 14.22 -14.56
N VAL A 518 -38.91 12.91 -14.77
CA VAL A 518 -39.80 12.34 -15.77
C VAL A 518 -41.19 12.23 -15.16
N VAL A 519 -42.14 13.01 -15.70
CA VAL A 519 -43.55 13.02 -15.26
C VAL A 519 -44.35 11.97 -16.02
N LYS A 520 -44.01 11.79 -17.30
CA LYS A 520 -44.59 10.79 -18.19
C LYS A 520 -43.50 10.33 -19.15
N LYS A 521 -43.35 9.01 -19.35
CA LYS A 521 -42.29 8.41 -20.16
C LYS A 521 -42.77 7.96 -21.55
N GLU A 522 -43.99 7.43 -21.62
CA GLU A 522 -44.66 6.92 -22.83
C GLU A 522 -46.04 7.52 -23.03
#